data_AF-A0A6A4I1J6-F1
#
_entry.id   AF-A0A6A4I1J6-F1
#
_cell.length_a   1.000
_cell.length_b   1.000
_cell.length_c   1.000
_cell.angle_alpha   90.00
_cell.angle_beta   90.00
_cell.angle_gamma   90.00
#
_symmetry.space_group_name_H-M   'P 1'
#
loop_
_entity.id
_entity.type
_entity.pdbx_description
1 polymer ?
#
loop_
_entity_poly.entity_id
_entity_poly.type
_entity_poly.pdbx_seq_one_letter_code
_entity_poly.pdbx_strand_id
1 'polypeptide(L)'
;MQLQEVFSLLAHPADLLAEVTLEQLLRLIVLSSPLKQDIIISQPPNHDPSIPPALLAPHHRLFLAKVCEIDLRFIDQCWVAV
;
A
#
# COMPACT_ATOMS: atom_id res chain seq x y z
N MET A 1 7.93 -9.35 -5.62
CA MET A 1 6.86 -9.81 -4.71
C MET A 1 5.88 -10.64 -5.52
N GLN A 2 5.57 -11.87 -5.10
CA GLN A 2 4.60 -12.71 -5.80
C GLN A 2 3.18 -12.34 -5.34
N LEU A 3 2.21 -12.27 -6.27
CA LEU A 3 0.82 -11.87 -5.96
C LEU A 3 0.20 -12.71 -4.82
N GLN A 4 0.59 -13.97 -4.73
CA GLN A 4 0.14 -14.92 -3.71
C GLN A 4 0.58 -14.55 -2.28
N GLU A 5 1.76 -13.95 -2.11
CA GLU A 5 2.25 -13.49 -0.82
C GLU A 5 1.43 -12.29 -0.32
N VAL A 6 1.13 -11.35 -1.23
CA VAL A 6 0.26 -10.20 -0.95
C VAL A 6 -1.11 -10.68 -0.50
N PHE A 7 -1.72 -11.63 -1.23
CA PHE A 7 -3.00 -12.21 -0.85
C PHE A 7 -2.97 -12.89 0.51
N SER A 8 -1.89 -13.57 0.85
CA SER A 8 -1.74 -14.25 2.14
C SER A 8 -1.64 -13.27 3.31
N LEU A 9 -0.93 -12.14 3.10
CA LEU A 9 -0.83 -11.05 4.09
C LEU A 9 -2.16 -10.30 4.25
N LEU A 10 -2.90 -10.12 3.16
CA LEU A 10 -4.21 -9.46 3.13
C LEU A 10 -5.36 -10.36 3.61
N ALA A 11 -5.17 -11.67 3.66
CA ALA A 11 -6.16 -12.62 4.16
C ALA A 11 -6.24 -12.71 5.69
N HIS A 12 -5.29 -12.11 6.42
CA HIS A 12 -5.26 -12.14 7.88
C HIS A 12 -6.40 -11.36 8.56
N PRO A 13 -6.82 -10.18 8.06
CA PRO A 13 -8.04 -9.51 8.50
C PRO A 13 -9.25 -10.05 7.70
N ALA A 14 -10.18 -10.73 8.38
CA ALA A 14 -11.37 -11.32 7.75
C ALA A 14 -12.24 -10.31 6.98
N ASP A 15 -12.19 -9.02 7.35
CA ASP A 15 -13.02 -7.98 6.74
C ASP A 15 -12.42 -7.43 5.43
N LEU A 16 -11.10 -7.50 5.25
CA LEU A 16 -10.45 -6.83 4.12
C LEU A 16 -10.74 -7.52 2.78
N LEU A 17 -10.73 -8.86 2.74
CA LEU A 17 -11.09 -9.60 1.53
C LEU A 17 -12.59 -9.57 1.21
N ALA A 18 -13.44 -9.21 2.19
CA ALA A 18 -14.87 -9.03 1.98
C ALA A 18 -15.22 -7.65 1.40
N GLU A 19 -14.41 -6.63 1.74
CA GLU A 19 -14.66 -5.22 1.39
C GLU A 19 -13.77 -4.70 0.25
N VAL A 20 -12.67 -5.40 -0.05
CA VAL A 20 -11.72 -5.00 -1.08
C VAL A 20 -11.63 -6.05 -2.18
N THR A 21 -11.95 -5.64 -3.40
CA THR A 21 -11.90 -6.50 -4.58
C THR A 21 -10.47 -6.72 -5.08
N LEU A 22 -10.24 -7.83 -5.78
CA LEU A 22 -8.96 -8.11 -6.45
C LEU A 22 -8.55 -6.97 -7.41
N GLU A 23 -9.51 -6.36 -8.12
CA GLU A 23 -9.21 -5.25 -9.03
C GLU A 23 -8.65 -4.03 -8.29
N GLN A 24 -9.27 -3.67 -7.17
CA GLN A 24 -8.82 -2.55 -6.34
C GLN A 24 -7.43 -2.82 -5.74
N LEU A 25 -7.15 -4.05 -5.32
CA LEU A 25 -5.82 -4.48 -4.86
C LEU A 25 -4.78 -4.38 -5.97
N LEU A 26 -5.10 -4.84 -7.18
CA LEU A 26 -4.19 -4.73 -8.32
C LEU A 26 -3.88 -3.27 -8.65
N ARG A 27 -4.88 -2.37 -8.66
CA ARG A 27 -4.64 -0.93 -8.84
C ARG A 27 -3.73 -0.37 -7.75
N LEU A 28 -3.97 -0.77 -6.50
CA LEU A 28 -3.14 -0.33 -5.38
C LEU A 28 -1.70 -0.80 -5.53
N ILE A 29 -1.45 -2.05 -5.91
CA ILE A 29 -0.10 -2.60 -6.16
C ILE A 29 0.64 -1.82 -7.25
N VAL A 30 -0.06 -1.52 -8.35
CA VAL A 30 0.53 -0.78 -9.48
C VAL A 30 0.90 0.64 -9.08
N LEU A 31 0.10 1.30 -8.25
CA LEU A 31 0.31 2.69 -7.83
C LEU A 31 1.26 2.83 -6.65
N SER A 32 1.26 1.88 -5.72
CA SER A 32 2.10 1.93 -4.52
C SER A 32 3.58 1.73 -4.83
N SER A 33 3.92 0.91 -5.84
CA SER A 33 5.31 0.63 -6.23
C SER A 33 6.10 1.88 -6.64
N PRO A 34 5.66 2.69 -7.63
CA PRO A 34 6.34 3.95 -7.96
C PRO A 34 6.28 4.96 -6.81
N LEU A 35 5.16 5.00 -6.06
CA LEU A 35 5.03 5.89 -4.92
C LEU A 35 6.04 5.57 -3.80
N LYS A 36 6.30 4.28 -3.52
CA LYS A 36 7.34 3.85 -2.58
C LYS A 36 8.71 4.37 -3.01
N GLN A 37 9.02 4.23 -4.29
CA GLN A 37 10.27 4.70 -4.85
C GLN A 37 10.43 6.23 -4.71
N ASP A 38 9.39 6.99 -5.02
CA ASP A 38 9.39 8.45 -4.90
C ASP A 38 9.56 8.91 -3.45
N ILE A 39 8.92 8.22 -2.50
CA ILE A 39 9.08 8.53 -1.08
C ILE A 39 10.51 8.26 -0.61
N ILE A 40 11.13 7.16 -1.05
CA ILE A 40 12.51 6.81 -0.70
C ILE A 40 13.50 7.84 -1.27
N ILE A 41 13.33 8.24 -2.54
CA ILE A 41 14.22 9.22 -3.21
C ILE A 41 14.11 10.61 -2.58
N SER A 42 12.94 10.96 -2.04
CA SER A 42 12.71 12.25 -1.36
C SER A 42 13.19 12.28 0.10
N GLN A 43 13.69 11.17 0.63
CA GLN A 43 14.27 11.16 1.97
C GLN A 43 15.63 11.86 2.03
N PRO A 44 16.04 12.34 3.22
CA PRO A 44 17.38 12.89 3.42
C PRO A 44 18.48 11.88 3.03
N PRO A 45 19.70 12.35 2.67
CA PRO A 45 20.81 11.48 2.23
C PRO A 45 21.25 10.44 3.27
N ASN A 46 20.83 10.62 4.52
CA ASN A 46 21.20 9.79 5.65
C ASN A 46 20.19 8.65 5.89
N HIS A 47 19.09 8.61 5.12
CA HIS A 47 18.06 7.58 5.22
C HIS A 47 18.50 6.33 4.47
N ASP A 48 18.30 5.15 5.08
CA ASP A 48 18.59 3.88 4.43
C ASP A 48 17.55 3.61 3.32
N PRO A 49 17.95 3.56 2.04
CA PRO A 49 17.02 3.34 0.94
C PRO A 49 16.38 1.95 0.94
N SER A 50 16.90 1.01 1.73
CA SER A 50 16.34 -0.32 1.92
C SER A 50 15.16 -0.34 2.89
N ILE A 51 14.94 0.77 3.61
CA ILE A 51 13.89 0.88 4.63
C ILE A 51 12.73 1.72 4.07
N PRO A 52 11.62 1.08 3.67
CA PRO A 52 10.43 1.81 3.26
C PRO A 52 9.76 2.51 4.47
N PRO A 53 8.97 3.56 4.25
CA PRO A 53 8.23 4.23 5.31
C PRO A 53 7.22 3.28 5.97
N ALA A 54 7.27 3.17 7.30
CA ALA A 54 6.35 2.35 8.07
C ALA A 54 4.89 2.86 7.99
N LEU A 55 4.70 4.16 7.79
CA LEU A 55 3.38 4.79 7.70
C LEU A 55 3.34 5.77 6.52
N LEU A 56 2.27 5.70 5.75
CA LEU A 56 1.97 6.67 4.69
C LEU A 56 1.59 8.01 5.32
N ALA A 57 2.12 9.09 4.75
CA ALA A 57 1.65 10.44 5.08
C ALA A 57 0.15 10.58 4.75
N PRO A 58 -0.63 11.40 5.50
CA PRO A 58 -2.08 11.47 5.36
C PRO A 58 -2.58 11.75 3.93
N HIS A 59 -1.87 12.58 3.18
CA HIS A 59 -2.23 12.91 1.80
C HIS A 59 -2.04 11.73 0.84
N HIS A 60 -1.00 10.93 1.01
CA HIS A 60 -0.80 9.71 0.23
C HIS A 60 -1.87 8.66 0.54
N ARG A 61 -2.28 8.54 1.81
CA ARG A 61 -3.38 7.64 2.22
C ARG A 61 -4.68 8.01 1.53
N LEU A 62 -5.04 9.31 1.56
CA LEU A 62 -6.25 9.82 0.91
C LEU A 62 -6.21 9.66 -0.62
N PHE A 63 -5.05 9.90 -1.22
CA PHE A 63 -4.86 9.69 -2.65
C PHE A 63 -5.09 8.23 -3.05
N LEU A 64 -4.43 7.29 -2.37
CA LEU A 64 -4.58 5.86 -2.64
C LEU A 64 -6.00 5.36 -2.39
N ALA A 65 -6.63 5.76 -1.28
CA ALA A 65 -8.04 5.46 -0.99
C ALA A 65 -8.95 5.89 -2.14
N LYS A 66 -8.77 7.12 -2.62
CA LYS A 66 -9.64 7.70 -3.64
C LYS A 66 -9.43 7.10 -5.03
N VAL A 67 -8.18 6.88 -5.44
CA VAL A 67 -7.86 6.36 -6.78
C VAL A 67 -8.08 4.85 -6.88
N CYS A 68 -7.85 4.11 -5.79
CA CYS A 68 -8.09 2.67 -5.75
C CYS A 68 -9.54 2.34 -5.34
N GLU A 69 -10.35 3.33 -4.96
CA GLU A 69 -11.71 3.15 -4.46
C GLU A 69 -11.78 2.24 -3.21
N ILE A 70 -10.73 2.27 -2.38
CA ILE A 70 -10.62 1.48 -1.15
C ILE A 70 -10.96 2.38 0.04
N ASP A 71 -11.75 1.86 0.99
CA ASP A 71 -12.03 2.58 2.25
C ASP A 71 -10.71 2.91 2.97
N LEU A 72 -10.59 4.15 3.42
CA LEU A 72 -9.39 4.68 4.08
C LEU A 72 -8.92 3.80 5.26
N ARG A 73 -9.85 3.09 5.93
CA ARG A 73 -9.57 2.16 7.03
C ARG A 73 -8.65 0.99 6.62
N PHE A 74 -8.66 0.60 5.34
CA PHE A 74 -7.90 -0.55 4.85
C PHE A 74 -6.57 -0.17 4.19
N ILE A 75 -6.33 1.11 3.90
CA ILE A 75 -5.14 1.55 3.16
C ILE A 75 -3.83 1.20 3.85
N ASP A 76 -3.74 1.36 5.16
CA ASP A 76 -2.49 1.07 5.88
C ASP A 76 -2.17 -0.44 5.87
N GLN A 77 -3.21 -1.28 5.95
CA GLN A 77 -3.05 -2.73 5.83
C GLN A 77 -2.62 -3.11 4.41
N CYS A 78 -3.26 -2.53 3.39
CA CYS A 78 -2.87 -2.73 2.00
C CYS A 78 -1.43 -2.26 1.72
N TRP A 79 -0.99 -1.16 2.32
CA TRP A 79 0.35 -0.62 2.12
C TRP A 79 1.47 -1.52 2.67
N VAL A 80 1.23 -2.14 3.82
CA VAL A 80 2.18 -3.04 4.48
C VAL A 80 2.32 -4.36 3.72
N ALA A 81 1.22 -4.84 3.12
CA ALA A 81 1.21 -6.11 2.39
C ALA A 81 1.82 -6.05 0.98
N VAL A 82 2.05 -4.84 0.45
CA VAL A 82 2.42 -4.57 -0.94
C VAL A 82 3.85 -4.09 -1.08
#